data_AF-A0A7S4M5N3-F1
#
_entry.id   AF-A0A7S4M5N3-F1
#
_cell.length_a   1.000
_cell.length_b   1.000
_cell.length_c   1.000
_cell.angle_alpha   90.00
_cell.angle_beta   90.00
_cell.angle_gamma   90.00
#
_symmetry.space_group_name_H-M   'P 1'
#
loop_
_entity.id
_entity.type
_entity.pdbx_description
1 polymer ?
#
loop_
_entity_poly.entity_id
_entity_poly.type
_entity_poly.pdbx_seq_one_letter_code
_entity_poly.pdbx_strand_id
1 'polypeptide(L)'
;MYAICSESQQEANRALVEWNLGRDFAAVVGDRNNIFTHHIMGKYLPRLRITDCSKKMKAEAIDPKFTTERYPHGAVQPALLFFVGEKVAIGWSVVPNAANLGGALGRPSPEEVWKIVENYVMLVEDGKDFEMVDGATLTMTGASCAQAARNCCCIVM
;
A
#
# COMPACT_ATOMS: atom_id res chain seq x y z
N MET A 1 0.86 1.79 12.67
CA MET A 1 0.94 1.38 11.25
C MET A 1 0.19 0.08 11.05
N TYR A 2 -0.72 0.05 10.09
CA TYR A 2 -1.44 -1.16 9.67
C TYR A 2 -0.97 -1.55 8.26
N ALA A 3 -0.77 -2.84 8.04
CA ALA A 3 -0.65 -3.39 6.70
C ALA A 3 -1.99 -4.01 6.33
N ILE A 4 -2.48 -3.70 5.13
CA ILE A 4 -3.67 -4.30 4.55
C ILE A 4 -3.20 -5.06 3.31
N CYS A 5 -3.86 -6.16 2.94
CA CYS A 5 -3.52 -6.92 1.74
C CYS A 5 -4.74 -7.66 1.18
N SER A 6 -4.76 -7.95 -0.12
CA SER A 6 -5.85 -8.71 -0.77
C SER A 6 -5.92 -10.20 -0.38
N GLU A 7 -5.21 -10.61 0.67
CA GLU A 7 -5.20 -11.98 1.18
C GLU A 7 -6.35 -12.23 2.16
N SER A 8 -6.61 -13.49 2.48
CA SER A 8 -7.44 -13.83 3.63
C SER A 8 -6.78 -13.40 4.95
N GLN A 9 -7.57 -13.19 6.01
CA GLN A 9 -7.01 -12.86 7.33
C GLN A 9 -6.09 -13.98 7.87
N GLN A 10 -6.36 -15.24 7.53
CA GLN A 10 -5.49 -16.36 7.90
C GLN A 10 -4.10 -16.23 7.27
N GLU A 11 -4.05 -15.88 5.99
CA GLU A 11 -2.81 -15.65 5.24
C GLU A 11 -2.08 -14.40 5.73
N ALA A 12 -2.81 -13.32 6.04
CA ALA A 12 -2.26 -12.11 6.66
C ALA A 12 -1.62 -12.40 8.03
N ASN A 13 -2.29 -13.18 8.88
CA ASN A 13 -1.75 -13.59 10.18
C ASN A 13 -0.51 -14.49 10.03
N ARG A 14 -0.50 -15.38 9.04
CA ARG A 14 0.67 -16.21 8.72
C ARG A 14 1.86 -15.32 8.33
N ALA A 15 1.65 -14.37 7.42
CA ALA A 15 2.68 -13.44 6.98
C ALA A 15 3.21 -12.57 8.13
N LEU A 16 2.34 -12.12 9.05
CA LEU A 16 2.75 -11.37 10.24
C LEU A 16 3.82 -12.11 11.05
N VAL A 17 3.63 -13.42 11.24
CA VAL A 17 4.57 -14.28 12.00
C VAL A 17 5.78 -14.65 11.16
N GLU A 18 5.59 -15.20 9.96
CA GLU A 18 6.67 -15.69 9.11
C GLU A 18 7.67 -14.60 8.72
N TRP A 19 7.19 -13.37 8.53
CA TRP A 19 8.02 -12.24 8.11
C TRP A 19 8.38 -11.32 9.27
N ASN A 20 8.01 -11.69 10.50
CA ASN A 20 8.30 -10.92 11.72
C ASN A 20 7.84 -9.44 11.62
N LEU A 21 6.66 -9.22 11.03
CA LEU A 21 6.12 -7.88 10.78
C LEU A 21 5.57 -7.20 12.04
N GLY A 22 5.39 -7.94 13.14
CA GLY A 22 4.88 -7.41 14.41
C GLY A 22 5.78 -6.37 15.08
N ARG A 23 6.99 -6.14 14.56
CA ARG A 23 7.86 -5.03 15.00
C ARG A 23 7.45 -3.70 14.37
N ASP A 24 6.97 -3.73 13.13
CA ASP A 24 6.73 -2.54 12.32
C ASP A 24 5.23 -2.21 12.19
N PHE A 25 4.37 -3.23 12.30
CA PHE A 25 2.94 -3.12 12.14
C PHE A 25 2.19 -3.52 13.41
N ALA A 26 1.22 -2.69 13.81
CA ALA A 26 0.30 -3.00 14.90
C ALA A 26 -0.62 -4.18 14.53
N ALA A 27 -1.01 -4.26 13.25
CA ALA A 27 -1.70 -5.42 12.69
C ALA A 27 -1.48 -5.54 11.19
N VAL A 28 -1.61 -6.77 10.68
CA VAL A 28 -1.71 -7.09 9.26
C VAL A 28 -3.12 -7.62 9.00
N VAL A 29 -3.88 -6.94 8.15
CA VAL A 29 -5.30 -7.17 7.92
C VAL A 29 -5.51 -7.72 6.50
N GLY A 30 -6.17 -8.86 6.41
CA GLY A 30 -6.59 -9.43 5.14
C GLY A 30 -7.89 -8.77 4.65
N ASP A 31 -7.85 -8.21 3.45
CA ASP A 31 -8.95 -7.59 2.71
C ASP A 31 -9.23 -8.40 1.44
N ARG A 32 -9.50 -9.71 1.60
CA ARG A 32 -9.68 -10.67 0.49
C ARG A 32 -10.68 -10.22 -0.58
N ASN A 33 -11.71 -9.49 -0.16
CA ASN A 33 -12.77 -9.01 -1.02
C ASN A 33 -12.55 -7.56 -1.48
N ASN A 34 -11.39 -6.97 -1.17
CA ASN A 34 -11.00 -5.60 -1.49
C ASN A 34 -12.03 -4.54 -1.01
N ILE A 35 -12.75 -4.80 0.09
CA ILE A 35 -13.80 -3.91 0.61
C ILE A 35 -13.17 -2.61 1.12
N PHE A 36 -12.12 -2.74 1.95
CA PHE A 36 -11.39 -1.58 2.45
C PHE A 36 -10.70 -0.85 1.28
N THR A 37 -10.10 -1.62 0.38
CA THR A 37 -9.45 -1.10 -0.81
C THR A 37 -10.40 -0.25 -1.66
N HIS A 38 -11.62 -0.72 -1.93
CA HIS A 38 -12.62 0.04 -2.66
C HIS A 38 -13.04 1.32 -1.93
N HIS A 39 -13.15 1.28 -0.59
CA HIS A 39 -13.43 2.47 0.21
C HIS A 39 -12.35 3.55 0.04
N ILE A 40 -11.06 3.18 0.18
CA ILE A 40 -9.97 4.15 0.04
C ILE A 40 -9.78 4.63 -1.39
N MET A 41 -10.08 3.79 -2.40
CA MET A 41 -10.07 4.20 -3.81
C MET A 41 -11.08 5.32 -4.07
N GLY A 42 -12.29 5.21 -3.53
CA GLY A 42 -13.34 6.21 -3.72
C GLY A 42 -13.10 7.52 -2.97
N LYS A 43 -12.34 7.48 -1.87
CA LYS A 43 -12.22 8.61 -0.94
C LYS A 43 -10.86 9.31 -0.94
N TYR A 44 -9.76 8.55 -1.05
CA TYR A 44 -8.41 9.07 -0.80
C TYR A 44 -7.42 8.79 -1.93
N LEU A 45 -7.53 7.63 -2.58
CA LEU A 45 -6.56 7.15 -3.58
C LEU A 45 -7.25 6.75 -4.89
N PRO A 46 -7.82 7.70 -5.66
CA PRO A 46 -8.54 7.40 -6.92
C PRO A 46 -7.66 6.78 -8.01
N ARG A 47 -6.33 6.87 -7.87
CA ARG A 47 -5.35 6.26 -8.78
C ARG A 47 -4.92 4.84 -8.35
N LEU A 48 -5.34 4.36 -7.18
CA LEU A 48 -5.11 2.98 -6.76
C LEU A 48 -5.83 2.02 -7.72
N ARG A 49 -5.20 0.87 -7.98
CA ARG A 49 -5.67 -0.14 -8.92
C ARG A 49 -5.69 -1.50 -8.27
N ILE A 50 -6.65 -2.31 -8.70
CA ILE A 50 -6.73 -3.74 -8.39
C ILE A 50 -6.47 -4.48 -9.71
N THR A 51 -5.46 -5.34 -9.71
CA THR A 51 -5.11 -6.14 -10.87
C THR A 51 -6.05 -7.33 -10.96
N ASP A 52 -6.76 -7.43 -12.08
CA ASP A 52 -7.66 -8.53 -12.39
C ASP A 52 -6.86 -9.82 -12.65
N CYS A 53 -6.90 -10.76 -11.70
CA CYS A 53 -6.24 -12.05 -11.79
C CYS A 53 -6.99 -13.08 -12.68
N SER A 54 -8.20 -12.74 -13.17
CA SER A 54 -9.00 -13.62 -14.04
C SER A 54 -8.60 -13.53 -15.51
N LYS A 55 -8.04 -12.38 -15.92
CA LYS A 55 -7.58 -12.17 -17.28
C LYS A 55 -6.17 -12.73 -17.40
N LYS A 56 -5.97 -13.60 -18.39
CA LYS A 56 -4.64 -13.83 -18.97
C LYS A 56 -4.17 -12.52 -19.62
N MET A 57 -3.77 -11.53 -18.83
CA MET A 57 -2.77 -10.58 -19.31
C MET A 57 -1.62 -11.45 -19.84
N LYS A 58 -1.10 -11.14 -21.04
CA LYS A 58 -0.13 -11.97 -21.77
C LYS A 58 0.81 -12.66 -20.76
N ALA A 59 0.80 -13.99 -20.76
CA ALA A 59 1.24 -14.88 -19.68
C ALA A 59 2.70 -14.69 -19.23
N GLU A 60 3.45 -13.80 -19.89
CA GLU A 60 4.83 -13.45 -19.60
C GLU A 60 4.99 -12.35 -18.51
N ALA A 61 3.91 -11.67 -18.10
CA ALA A 61 4.01 -10.43 -17.29
C ALA A 61 3.48 -10.48 -15.84
N ILE A 62 2.84 -11.57 -15.41
CA ILE A 62 2.24 -11.66 -14.06
C ILE A 62 2.90 -12.82 -13.29
N ASP A 63 3.31 -12.57 -12.04
CA ASP A 63 3.84 -13.61 -11.15
C ASP A 63 2.81 -14.77 -11.06
N PRO A 64 3.21 -16.04 -11.26
CA PRO A 64 2.33 -17.19 -11.21
C PRO A 64 1.47 -17.31 -9.94
N LYS A 65 1.83 -16.60 -8.86
CA LYS A 65 1.08 -16.53 -7.61
C LYS A 65 -0.20 -15.69 -7.68
N PHE A 66 -0.35 -14.82 -8.68
CA PHE A 66 -1.56 -14.00 -8.86
C PHE A 66 -2.66 -14.78 -9.57
N THR A 67 -3.28 -15.72 -8.85
CA THR A 67 -4.39 -16.53 -9.35
C THR A 67 -5.73 -16.03 -8.82
N THR A 68 -6.82 -16.33 -9.53
CA THR A 68 -8.19 -16.08 -9.04
C THR A 68 -8.55 -16.88 -7.80
N GLU A 69 -7.89 -18.01 -7.55
CA GLU A 69 -8.09 -18.78 -6.32
C GLU A 69 -7.58 -18.01 -5.10
N ARG A 70 -6.38 -17.42 -5.22
CA ARG A 70 -5.74 -16.65 -4.16
C ARG A 70 -6.36 -15.26 -4.03
N TYR A 71 -6.60 -14.59 -5.16
CA TYR A 71 -7.12 -13.23 -5.26
C TYR A 71 -8.42 -13.21 -6.08
N PRO A 72 -9.55 -13.67 -5.52
CA PRO A 72 -10.81 -13.79 -6.26
C PRO A 72 -11.35 -12.46 -6.78
N HIS A 73 -10.99 -11.36 -6.13
CA HIS A 73 -11.37 -10.00 -6.52
C HIS A 73 -10.18 -9.19 -7.04
N GLY A 74 -9.10 -9.86 -7.43
CA GLY A 74 -7.86 -9.26 -7.89
C GLY A 74 -6.93 -8.84 -6.75
N ALA A 75 -5.68 -8.57 -7.12
CA ALA A 75 -4.64 -8.13 -6.18
C ALA A 75 -4.48 -6.62 -6.25
N VAL A 76 -4.67 -5.94 -5.12
CA VAL A 76 -4.45 -4.48 -5.04
C VAL A 76 -2.98 -4.16 -5.29
N GLN A 77 -2.72 -3.00 -5.89
CA GLN A 77 -1.38 -2.48 -6.04
C GLN A 77 -0.84 -1.87 -4.73
N PRO A 78 0.48 -1.82 -4.53
CA PRO A 78 1.07 -1.10 -3.40
C PRO A 78 0.56 0.35 -3.29
N ALA A 79 0.22 0.74 -2.07
CA ALA A 79 -0.18 2.10 -1.71
C ALA A 79 0.27 2.46 -0.29
N LEU A 80 0.36 3.76 -0.03
CA LEU A 80 0.58 4.37 1.26
C LEU A 80 -0.51 5.40 1.51
N LEU A 81 -1.06 5.40 2.72
CA LEU A 81 -1.98 6.43 3.17
C LEU A 81 -1.63 6.78 4.61
N PHE A 82 -1.33 8.05 4.87
CA PHE A 82 -0.96 8.54 6.20
C PHE A 82 -1.96 9.58 6.66
N PHE A 83 -2.42 9.43 7.90
CA PHE A 83 -3.27 10.41 8.56
C PHE A 83 -2.50 11.19 9.63
N VAL A 84 -2.80 12.48 9.74
CA VAL A 84 -2.46 13.32 10.90
C VAL A 84 -3.79 13.84 11.46
N GLY A 85 -4.17 13.34 12.63
CA GLY A 85 -5.54 13.48 13.12
C GLY A 85 -6.54 12.80 12.18
N GLU A 86 -7.54 13.54 11.71
CA GLU A 86 -8.55 13.02 10.78
C GLU A 86 -8.23 13.33 9.30
N LYS A 87 -7.16 14.08 9.03
CA LYS A 87 -6.79 14.51 7.68
C LYS A 87 -5.68 13.64 7.09
N VAL A 88 -5.76 13.42 5.78
CA VAL A 88 -4.73 12.67 5.04
C VAL A 88 -3.54 13.58 4.79
N ALA A 89 -2.40 13.26 5.38
CA ALA A 89 -1.13 13.94 5.15
C ALA A 89 -0.51 13.52 3.81
N ILE A 90 -0.48 12.22 3.54
CA ILE A 90 0.17 11.65 2.35
C ILE A 90 -0.71 10.58 1.76
N GLY A 91 -0.92 10.65 0.45
CA GLY A 91 -1.51 9.59 -0.35
C GLY A 91 -0.57 9.18 -1.48
N TRP A 92 -0.26 7.89 -1.58
CA TRP A 92 0.52 7.34 -2.69
C TRP A 92 -0.07 6.02 -3.15
N SER A 93 -0.07 5.80 -4.45
CA SER A 93 -0.40 4.52 -5.06
C SER A 93 0.47 4.33 -6.28
N VAL A 94 0.97 3.12 -6.50
CA VAL A 94 1.71 2.84 -7.72
C VAL A 94 0.77 2.72 -8.92
N VAL A 95 1.12 3.36 -10.04
CA VAL A 95 0.47 3.12 -11.33
C VAL A 95 1.08 1.83 -11.91
N PRO A 96 0.27 0.79 -12.18
CA PRO A 96 0.79 -0.46 -12.72
C PRO A 96 1.49 -0.24 -14.07
N ASN A 97 2.68 -0.82 -14.21
CA ASN A 97 3.44 -0.92 -15.45
C ASN A 97 4.21 -2.26 -15.47
N ALA A 98 4.77 -2.62 -16.64
CA ALA A 98 5.48 -3.88 -16.79
C ALA A 98 6.65 -4.07 -15.80
N ALA A 99 7.26 -2.98 -15.33
CA ALA A 99 8.41 -3.00 -14.43
C ALA A 99 8.02 -3.10 -12.93
N ASN A 100 6.75 -2.86 -12.57
CA ASN A 100 6.30 -2.85 -11.17
C ASN A 100 5.11 -3.79 -10.89
N LEU A 101 4.70 -4.62 -11.86
CA LEU A 101 3.70 -5.67 -11.70
C LEU A 101 4.06 -6.70 -10.59
N GLY A 102 5.35 -6.94 -10.36
CA GLY A 102 5.86 -7.76 -9.25
C GLY A 102 5.95 -7.02 -7.91
N GLY A 103 5.57 -5.74 -7.87
CA GLY A 103 5.51 -4.91 -6.68
C GLY A 103 6.78 -4.11 -6.34
N ALA A 104 6.62 -3.32 -5.29
CA ALA A 104 7.61 -2.54 -4.52
C ALA A 104 8.42 -1.43 -5.21
N LEU A 105 8.62 -1.44 -6.52
CA LEU A 105 9.40 -0.41 -7.21
C LEU A 105 8.68 0.95 -7.21
N GLY A 106 9.41 2.02 -6.86
CA GLY A 106 8.90 3.40 -6.94
C GLY A 106 8.09 3.87 -5.74
N ARG A 107 8.33 3.30 -4.54
CA ARG A 107 7.75 3.79 -3.28
C ARG A 107 8.48 5.06 -2.82
N PRO A 108 7.78 6.04 -2.21
CA PRO A 108 8.40 7.18 -1.55
C PRO A 108 9.42 6.73 -0.49
N SER A 109 10.50 7.50 -0.34
CA SER A 109 11.46 7.35 0.76
C SER A 109 10.76 7.46 2.12
N PRO A 110 10.96 6.50 3.03
CA PRO A 110 10.44 6.60 4.40
C PRO A 110 10.90 7.89 5.10
N GLU A 111 12.13 8.33 4.85
CA GLU A 111 12.70 9.53 5.45
C GLU A 111 11.96 10.81 5.00
N GLU A 112 11.60 10.92 3.72
CA GLU A 112 10.83 12.07 3.22
C GLU A 112 9.38 12.04 3.68
N VAL A 113 8.78 10.86 3.69
CA VAL A 113 7.43 10.64 4.21
C VAL A 113 7.36 11.09 5.66
N TRP A 114 8.31 10.69 6.51
CA TRP A 114 8.31 11.09 7.92
C TRP A 114 8.54 12.58 8.12
N LYS A 115 9.44 13.22 7.36
CA LYS A 115 9.64 14.67 7.44
C LYS A 115 8.34 15.46 7.19
N ILE A 116 7.53 15.02 6.23
CA ILE A 116 6.24 15.67 5.93
C ILE A 116 5.26 15.45 7.08
N VAL A 117 5.15 14.21 7.57
CA VAL A 117 4.24 13.89 8.68
C VAL A 117 4.60 14.66 9.95
N GLU A 118 5.88 14.70 10.33
CA GLU A 118 6.35 15.46 11.49
C GLU A 118 6.02 16.95 11.36
N ASN A 119 6.24 17.52 10.17
CA ASN A 119 5.88 18.91 9.90
C ASN A 119 4.36 19.15 10.04
N TYR A 120 3.53 18.23 9.54
CA TYR A 120 2.07 18.37 9.62
C TYR A 120 1.53 18.17 11.02
N VAL A 121 2.16 17.31 11.83
CA VAL A 121 1.86 17.21 13.27
C VAL A 121 2.10 18.56 13.95
N MET A 122 3.25 19.19 13.71
CA MET A 122 3.53 20.52 14.27
C MET A 122 2.55 21.60 13.78
N LEU A 123 2.17 21.58 12.50
CA LEU A 123 1.15 22.50 11.98
C LEU A 123 -0.19 22.33 12.70
N VAL A 124 -0.63 21.09 12.91
CA VAL A 124 -1.90 20.82 13.62
C VAL A 124 -1.83 21.25 15.08
N GLU A 125 -0.72 21.00 15.78
CA GLU A 125 -0.50 21.47 17.15
C GLU A 125 -0.55 23.00 17.24
N ASP A 126 -0.06 23.70 16.23
CA ASP A 126 -0.15 25.16 16.07
C ASP A 126 -1.54 25.66 15.63
N GLY A 127 -2.51 24.76 15.40
CA GLY A 127 -3.84 25.11 14.89
C GLY A 127 -3.86 25.54 13.42
N LYS A 128 -2.83 25.17 12.65
CA LYS A 128 -2.70 25.44 11.22
C LYS A 128 -3.16 24.24 10.40
N ASP A 129 -3.58 24.53 9.17
CA ASP A 129 -4.04 23.52 8.24
C ASP A 129 -2.95 23.06 7.26
N PHE A 130 -3.17 21.90 6.63
CA PHE A 130 -2.33 21.36 5.57
C PHE A 130 -3.18 20.66 4.49
N GLU A 131 -2.59 20.52 3.31
CA GLU A 131 -3.16 19.78 2.18
C GLU A 131 -2.47 18.43 2.03
N MET A 132 -3.19 17.46 1.48
CA MET A 132 -2.62 16.14 1.20
C MET A 132 -1.49 16.26 0.16
N VAL A 133 -0.34 15.64 0.47
CA VAL A 133 0.76 15.48 -0.49
C VAL A 133 0.56 14.22 -1.32
N ASP A 134 0.66 14.36 -2.64
CA ASP A 134 0.80 13.22 -3.55
C ASP A 134 2.20 12.62 -3.39
N GLY A 135 2.31 11.45 -2.77
CA GLY A 135 3.62 10.82 -2.58
C GLY A 135 4.36 10.52 -3.89
N ALA A 136 3.68 10.59 -5.05
CA ALA A 136 4.33 10.45 -6.35
C ALA A 136 5.33 11.59 -6.66
N THR A 137 5.24 12.72 -5.94
CA THR A 137 6.15 13.86 -6.08
C THR A 137 7.39 13.76 -5.17
N LEU A 138 7.47 12.72 -4.34
CA LEU A 138 8.58 12.48 -3.42
C LEU A 138 9.71 11.70 -4.10
N THR A 139 10.91 11.84 -3.57
CA THR A 139 12.07 11.00 -3.91
C THR A 139 11.71 9.54 -3.68
N MET A 140 11.77 8.78 -4.76
CA MET A 140 11.45 7.36 -4.73
C MET A 140 12.65 6.53 -4.32
N THR A 141 12.41 5.49 -3.55
CA THR A 141 13.40 4.45 -3.28
C THR A 141 13.71 3.69 -4.58
N GLY A 142 15.01 3.61 -4.92
CA GLY A 142 15.51 2.81 -6.06
C GLY A 142 15.69 1.32 -5.74
N ALA A 143 15.38 0.89 -4.52
CA ALA A 143 15.69 -0.45 -4.03
C ALA A 143 14.46 -1.36 -4.06
N SER A 144 14.64 -2.56 -4.62
CA SER A 144 13.74 -3.68 -4.41
C SER A 144 13.75 -4.07 -2.92
N CYS A 145 12.79 -3.60 -2.13
CA CYS A 145 12.56 -4.09 -0.76
C CYS A 145 12.07 -5.55 -0.82
N ALA A 146 12.99 -6.48 -1.08
CA ALA A 146 12.71 -7.87 -1.43
C ALA A 146 12.15 -8.72 -0.27
N GLN A 147 12.14 -8.22 0.97
CA GLN A 147 11.79 -9.01 2.16
C GLN A 147 10.46 -8.67 2.81
N ALA A 148 10.02 -7.40 2.84
CA ALA A 148 8.71 -7.03 3.40
C ALA A 148 7.60 -6.85 2.34
N ALA A 149 7.98 -6.77 1.05
CA ALA A 149 7.10 -6.29 -0.02
C ALA A 149 6.50 -7.37 -0.91
N ARG A 150 6.68 -8.67 -0.61
CA ARG A 150 6.23 -9.71 -1.54
C ARG A 150 4.71 -9.85 -1.64
N ASN A 151 3.92 -9.44 -0.63
CA ASN A 151 2.44 -9.56 -0.68
C ASN A 151 1.67 -8.46 0.11
N CYS A 152 2.33 -7.48 0.75
CA CYS A 152 1.63 -6.45 1.55
C CYS A 152 1.26 -5.23 0.69
N CYS A 153 -0.01 -4.86 0.76
CA CYS A 153 -0.78 -4.29 -0.32
C CYS A 153 -1.75 -3.25 0.27
N CYS A 154 -1.17 -2.06 0.54
CA CYS A 154 -1.71 -0.91 1.29
C CYS A 154 -1.15 -0.83 2.72
N ILE A 155 -0.25 0.11 2.97
CA ILE A 155 0.11 0.52 4.34
C ILE A 155 -0.76 1.72 4.67
N VAL A 156 -1.55 1.60 5.73
CA VAL A 156 -2.36 2.70 6.28
C VAL A 156 -1.80 3.03 7.65
N MET A 157 -1.35 4.27 7.83
CA MET A 157 -0.81 4.80 9.08
C MET A 157 -1.73 5.82 9.71
#